data_AF-A0A6G1GKK4-F1
#
_entry.id   AF-A0A6G1GKK4-F1
#
_cell.length_a   1.000
_cell.length_b   1.000
_cell.length_c   1.000
_cell.angle_alpha   90.00
_cell.angle_beta   90.00
_cell.angle_gamma   90.00
#
_symmetry.space_group_name_H-M   'P 1'
#
loop_
_entity.id
_entity.type
_entity.pdbx_description
1 polymer ?
#
loop_
_entity_poly.entity_id
_entity_poly.type
_entity_poly.pdbx_seq_one_letter_code
_entity_poly.pdbx_strand_id
1 'polypeptide(L)'
;MPKSEPFGNWPNDVGYEPHFEERTPVELSVKGAIPTYACGTLYRTGPGGFNIDTKKGPISFSHWFDGNSQVHRFQLREKDDGTVGVAYNSRIISDARIENIKQTGTLRGFTFGQKHDPCESYFKKVMSTFSSSDNGANVGVTLSVNMPSIDISDKKRDPSKGHASGINTLVTKTDASMIKQIDPETLEPLGVTDQKILHPDLTGPLSAAHAKSDPVTGDVFNFNLAFGRQPTYRVFKVSASTGKTDILATFTATAAYIHSLFLTADHVILCVWNSHLMKGGIQMLWTKNILDAITESDSPAKWFVIDRKHGKGVLATYESDPFFCFHTVNAWTEPSRSGDGKVDIVATLAAFEDASVIKKFYYENLLSTAAGHKDYTGPKGDAYRGQVTKFRLPNVPATPEHDIKRAVLDFKTPKSLGVELPTLNPKFITKPNRYIYGITDRGLSTFADGLAKFDAETQTAVRWEMHAHSPGEPIFVADPKGEKEDDGVLLSVVLDGIKGKSYLLCLDARDLSELGRAEVEGVVGFGFHGTHVPVPQVGKAVHY
;
A
#
# COMPACT_ATOMS: atom_id res chain seq x y z
N MET A 1 -13.74 7.27 -34.79
CA MET A 1 -12.47 6.55 -34.97
C MET A 1 -12.68 5.11 -34.55
N PRO A 2 -12.07 4.10 -35.21
CA PRO A 2 -12.10 2.73 -34.71
C PRO A 2 -11.49 2.70 -33.30
N LYS A 3 -12.10 1.95 -32.37
CA LYS A 3 -11.51 1.73 -31.03
C LYS A 3 -10.16 1.05 -31.24
N SER A 4 -9.10 1.57 -30.62
CA SER A 4 -7.79 0.91 -30.63
C SER A 4 -7.91 -0.46 -29.99
N GLU A 5 -7.24 -1.45 -30.57
CA GLU A 5 -7.15 -2.78 -29.98
C GLU A 5 -6.32 -2.72 -28.69
N PRO A 6 -6.75 -3.40 -27.61
CA PRO A 6 -5.96 -3.51 -26.38
C PRO A 6 -4.60 -4.15 -26.63
N PHE A 7 -3.55 -3.57 -26.05
CA PHE A 7 -2.22 -4.18 -25.99
C PHE A 7 -2.30 -5.64 -25.51
N GLY A 8 -1.64 -6.55 -26.23
CA GLY A 8 -1.55 -7.97 -25.85
C GLY A 8 -2.88 -8.74 -25.90
N ASN A 9 -3.92 -8.20 -26.55
CA ASN A 9 -5.30 -8.71 -26.44
C ASN A 9 -5.74 -8.81 -24.97
N TRP A 10 -5.34 -7.81 -24.17
CA TRP A 10 -5.56 -7.77 -22.73
C TRP A 10 -6.36 -6.52 -22.34
N PRO A 11 -7.70 -6.53 -22.47
CA PRO A 11 -8.50 -5.36 -22.16
C PRO A 11 -8.48 -5.13 -20.64
N ASN A 12 -7.91 -4.01 -20.21
CA ASN A 12 -7.85 -3.66 -18.78
C ASN A 12 -8.30 -2.22 -18.47
N ASP A 13 -8.66 -1.44 -19.48
CA ASP A 13 -9.04 -0.03 -19.33
C ASP A 13 -10.19 0.17 -18.34
N VAL A 14 -11.16 -0.76 -18.33
CA VAL A 14 -12.30 -0.72 -17.41
C VAL A 14 -11.89 -0.85 -15.94
N GLY A 15 -10.73 -1.46 -15.65
CA GLY A 15 -10.17 -1.53 -14.30
C GLY A 15 -9.65 -0.19 -13.79
N TYR A 16 -9.40 0.78 -14.66
CA TYR A 16 -8.98 2.13 -14.30
C TYR A 16 -10.14 3.11 -14.16
N GLU A 17 -11.27 2.83 -14.81
CA GLU A 17 -12.49 3.62 -14.75
C GLU A 17 -13.70 2.75 -14.37
N PRO A 18 -13.72 2.17 -13.14
CA PRO A 18 -14.87 1.41 -12.68
C PRO A 18 -16.03 2.37 -12.39
N HIS A 19 -17.22 2.05 -12.91
CA HIS A 19 -18.46 2.78 -12.60
C HIS A 19 -19.34 2.04 -11.57
N PHE A 20 -18.84 0.94 -11.01
CA PHE A 20 -19.60 0.03 -10.18
C PHE A 20 -19.47 0.37 -8.68
N GLU A 21 -20.59 0.61 -8.02
CA GLU A 21 -20.68 0.86 -6.58
C GLU A 21 -21.90 0.14 -6.00
N GLU A 22 -21.71 -0.59 -4.90
CA GLU A 22 -22.80 -1.25 -4.17
C GLU A 22 -22.81 -0.78 -2.72
N ARG A 23 -23.66 0.19 -2.37
CA ARG A 23 -23.66 0.80 -1.03
C ARG A 23 -24.21 -0.11 0.06
N THR A 24 -24.94 -1.15 -0.32
CA THR A 24 -25.50 -2.16 0.59
C THR A 24 -24.94 -3.54 0.26
N PRO A 25 -24.70 -4.41 1.26
CA PRO A 25 -24.23 -5.77 1.01
C PRO A 25 -25.13 -6.56 0.06
N VAL A 26 -24.54 -7.11 -1.00
CA VAL A 26 -25.15 -8.04 -1.94
C VAL A 26 -24.45 -9.40 -1.86
N GLU A 27 -25.22 -10.49 -1.94
CA GLU A 27 -24.63 -11.84 -1.97
C GLU A 27 -24.04 -12.14 -3.36
N LEU A 28 -22.83 -12.68 -3.38
CA LEU A 28 -22.13 -13.07 -4.59
C LEU A 28 -22.34 -14.55 -4.93
N SER A 29 -22.28 -14.87 -6.22
CA SER A 29 -22.26 -16.25 -6.70
C SER A 29 -20.89 -16.88 -6.44
N VAL A 30 -20.83 -17.92 -5.60
CA VAL A 30 -19.60 -18.62 -5.24
C VAL A 30 -19.46 -19.89 -6.08
N LYS A 31 -18.29 -20.10 -6.67
CA LYS A 31 -17.88 -21.30 -7.42
C LYS A 31 -16.66 -21.92 -6.77
N GLY A 32 -16.58 -23.25 -6.78
CA GLY A 32 -15.52 -23.99 -6.08
C GLY A 32 -15.76 -24.10 -4.57
N ALA A 33 -14.71 -24.39 -3.82
CA ALA A 33 -14.74 -24.61 -2.39
C ALA A 33 -13.73 -23.70 -1.68
N ILE A 34 -14.17 -22.51 -1.28
CA ILE A 34 -13.38 -21.62 -0.42
C ILE A 34 -13.33 -22.24 0.99
N PRO A 35 -12.14 -22.45 1.60
CA PRO A 35 -12.05 -23.02 2.94
C PRO A 35 -12.72 -22.15 4.00
N THR A 36 -13.40 -22.76 4.98
CA THR A 36 -14.11 -22.03 6.03
C THR A 36 -13.19 -21.24 6.96
N TYR A 37 -11.92 -21.63 7.10
CA TYR A 37 -10.94 -20.82 7.83
C TYR A 37 -10.59 -19.49 7.14
N ALA A 38 -10.96 -19.32 5.86
CA ALA A 38 -10.83 -18.04 5.15
C ALA A 38 -11.94 -17.04 5.53
N CYS A 39 -12.98 -17.48 6.27
CA CYS A 39 -14.06 -16.62 6.73
C CYS A 39 -13.53 -15.42 7.55
N GLY A 40 -14.16 -14.28 7.32
CA GLY A 40 -13.68 -13.00 7.80
C GLY A 40 -14.17 -11.86 6.93
N THR A 41 -13.55 -10.69 7.07
CA THR A 41 -13.83 -9.53 6.23
C THR A 41 -12.56 -9.07 5.54
N LEU A 42 -12.54 -9.10 4.20
CA LEU A 42 -11.50 -8.51 3.38
C LEU A 42 -11.92 -7.10 2.97
N TYR A 43 -11.07 -6.13 3.27
CA TYR A 43 -11.17 -4.77 2.73
C TYR A 43 -10.13 -4.56 1.64
N ARG A 44 -10.49 -3.83 0.60
CA ARG A 44 -9.60 -3.35 -0.47
C ARG A 44 -9.81 -1.86 -0.66
N THR A 45 -8.77 -1.11 -0.99
CA THR A 45 -8.87 0.32 -1.32
C THR A 45 -8.04 0.66 -2.54
N GLY A 46 -8.44 1.72 -3.24
CA GLY A 46 -7.65 2.34 -4.31
C GLY A 46 -8.52 3.18 -5.22
N PRO A 47 -8.05 3.53 -6.43
CA PRO A 47 -8.75 4.44 -7.33
C PRO A 47 -9.99 3.77 -7.94
N GLY A 48 -11.14 4.41 -7.77
CA GLY A 48 -12.45 4.07 -8.34
C GLY A 48 -12.84 4.97 -9.51
N GLY A 49 -11.88 5.39 -10.33
CA GLY A 49 -12.11 6.20 -11.53
C GLY A 49 -11.30 7.49 -11.58
N PHE A 50 -11.07 7.98 -12.79
CA PHE A 50 -10.24 9.15 -13.07
C PHE A 50 -10.91 10.26 -13.84
N ASN A 51 -12.11 10.02 -14.38
CA ASN A 51 -12.90 11.02 -15.08
C ASN A 51 -14.03 11.54 -14.19
N ILE A 52 -14.25 12.86 -14.26
CA ILE A 52 -15.37 13.52 -13.62
C ILE A 52 -16.02 14.43 -14.65
N ASP A 53 -17.26 14.10 -15.02
CA ASP A 53 -18.07 14.98 -15.86
C ASP A 53 -18.49 16.23 -15.09
N THR A 54 -18.20 17.41 -15.64
CA THR A 54 -18.61 18.70 -15.07
C THR A 54 -19.39 19.51 -16.09
N LYS A 55 -20.08 20.57 -15.62
CA LYS A 55 -20.78 21.51 -16.51
C LYS A 55 -19.86 22.25 -17.48
N LYS A 56 -18.55 22.29 -17.22
CA LYS A 56 -17.54 22.96 -18.06
C LYS A 56 -16.79 22.00 -19.00
N GLY A 57 -17.17 20.71 -19.00
CA GLY A 57 -16.45 19.63 -19.67
C GLY A 57 -15.88 18.62 -18.68
N PRO A 58 -15.42 17.45 -19.16
CA PRO A 58 -14.83 16.43 -18.32
C PRO A 58 -13.49 16.92 -17.75
N ILE A 59 -13.22 16.54 -16.50
CA ILE A 59 -11.91 16.68 -15.87
C ILE A 59 -11.35 15.28 -15.65
N SER A 60 -10.14 15.04 -16.17
CA SER A 60 -9.46 13.76 -16.05
C SER A 60 -8.20 13.90 -15.20
N PHE A 61 -8.02 13.00 -14.25
CA PHE A 61 -6.74 12.89 -13.56
C PHE A 61 -5.68 12.31 -14.49
N SER A 62 -4.44 12.80 -14.38
CA SER A 62 -3.35 12.30 -15.21
C SER A 62 -2.77 11.00 -14.68
N HIS A 63 -2.69 10.86 -13.36
CA HIS A 63 -1.93 9.79 -12.70
C HIS A 63 -2.85 8.84 -11.93
N TRP A 64 -2.56 7.54 -11.95
CA TRP A 64 -3.37 6.52 -11.27
C TRP A 64 -3.60 6.82 -9.79
N PHE A 65 -2.54 7.28 -9.11
CA PHE A 65 -2.58 7.63 -7.69
C PHE A 65 -3.44 8.87 -7.35
N ASP A 66 -3.92 9.63 -8.35
CA ASP A 66 -4.81 10.77 -8.16
C ASP A 66 -6.30 10.44 -8.25
N GLY A 67 -6.61 9.24 -8.75
CA GLY A 67 -7.98 8.77 -8.92
C GLY A 67 -8.75 8.73 -7.62
N ASN A 68 -10.08 8.85 -7.73
CA ASN A 68 -10.96 8.99 -6.58
C ASN A 68 -11.01 7.72 -5.76
N SER A 69 -10.70 7.78 -4.46
CA SER A 69 -10.61 6.58 -3.64
C SER A 69 -11.96 5.88 -3.46
N GLN A 70 -11.98 4.57 -3.72
CA GLN A 70 -13.08 3.66 -3.46
C GLN A 70 -12.59 2.54 -2.53
N VAL A 71 -13.44 2.16 -1.58
CA VAL A 71 -13.21 1.04 -0.68
C VAL A 71 -14.19 -0.07 -1.02
N HIS A 72 -13.70 -1.31 -1.03
CA HIS A 72 -14.48 -2.52 -1.26
C HIS A 72 -14.40 -3.43 -0.04
N ARG A 73 -15.50 -4.08 0.29
CA ARG A 73 -15.62 -5.00 1.42
C ARG A 73 -16.20 -6.32 0.94
N PHE A 74 -15.49 -7.41 1.20
CA PHE A 74 -15.94 -8.78 0.98
C PHE A 74 -16.07 -9.47 2.34
N GLN A 75 -17.27 -9.86 2.72
CA GLN A 75 -17.52 -10.59 3.97
C GLN A 75 -17.75 -12.07 3.66
N LEU A 76 -16.80 -12.90 4.05
CA LEU A 76 -16.82 -14.35 3.88
C LEU A 76 -17.39 -14.97 5.15
N ARG A 77 -18.45 -15.77 5.02
CA ARG A 77 -19.17 -16.40 6.15
C ARG A 77 -19.42 -17.86 5.86
N GLU A 78 -19.19 -18.70 6.87
CA GLU A 78 -19.58 -20.10 6.81
C GLU A 78 -21.11 -20.19 6.86
N LYS A 79 -21.69 -21.04 6.01
CA LYS A 79 -23.10 -21.36 5.96
C LYS A 79 -23.37 -22.64 6.75
N ASP A 80 -24.64 -22.90 7.07
CA ASP A 80 -25.07 -24.08 7.83
C ASP A 80 -24.67 -25.41 7.17
N ASP A 81 -24.48 -25.42 5.85
CA ASP A 81 -24.04 -26.59 5.08
C ASP A 81 -22.51 -26.78 5.03
N GLY A 82 -21.74 -25.95 5.76
CA GLY A 82 -20.27 -25.97 5.77
C GLY A 82 -19.61 -25.32 4.56
N THR A 83 -20.37 -24.72 3.65
CA THR A 83 -19.84 -23.94 2.53
C THR A 83 -19.64 -22.47 2.91
N VAL A 84 -18.91 -21.71 2.09
CA VAL A 84 -18.67 -20.28 2.31
C VAL A 84 -19.58 -19.44 1.41
N GLY A 85 -20.33 -18.52 2.01
CA GLY A 85 -20.99 -17.41 1.32
C GLY A 85 -20.13 -16.15 1.34
N VAL A 86 -20.30 -15.30 0.34
CA VAL A 86 -19.57 -14.03 0.23
C VAL A 86 -20.54 -12.90 -0.05
N ALA A 87 -20.61 -11.93 0.87
CA ALA A 87 -21.31 -10.66 0.63
C ALA A 87 -20.32 -9.57 0.22
N TYR A 88 -20.75 -8.67 -0.66
CA TYR A 88 -19.95 -7.56 -1.18
C TYR A 88 -20.67 -6.22 -1.02
N ASN A 89 -19.92 -5.19 -0.65
CA ASN A 89 -20.33 -3.80 -0.80
C ASN A 89 -19.10 -2.92 -1.06
N SER A 90 -19.30 -1.76 -1.68
CA SER A 90 -18.26 -0.77 -1.93
C SER A 90 -18.78 0.66 -1.78
N ARG A 91 -17.87 1.59 -1.54
CA ARG A 91 -18.19 3.02 -1.48
C ARG A 91 -17.03 3.89 -1.95
N ILE A 92 -17.34 4.89 -2.76
CA ILE A 92 -16.42 5.99 -3.05
C ILE A 92 -16.32 6.85 -1.79
N ILE A 93 -15.11 6.96 -1.25
CA ILE A 93 -14.85 7.67 0.00
C ILE A 93 -14.36 9.10 -0.25
N SER A 94 -14.37 9.56 -1.51
CA SER A 94 -14.02 10.93 -1.92
C SER A 94 -15.21 11.68 -2.56
N ASP A 95 -16.45 11.29 -2.26
CA ASP A 95 -17.69 11.88 -2.81
C ASP A 95 -17.71 13.42 -2.71
N ALA A 96 -17.33 13.98 -1.56
CA ALA A 96 -17.30 15.43 -1.36
C ALA A 96 -16.29 16.16 -2.29
N ARG A 97 -15.15 15.53 -2.60
CA ARG A 97 -14.21 16.07 -3.60
C ARG A 97 -14.78 16.00 -5.01
N ILE A 98 -15.41 14.88 -5.37
CA ILE A 98 -16.06 14.71 -6.67
C ILE A 98 -17.13 15.79 -6.86
N GLU A 99 -18.01 15.96 -5.87
CA GLU A 99 -19.07 16.96 -5.92
C GLU A 99 -18.51 18.39 -6.01
N ASN A 100 -17.45 18.70 -5.26
CA ASN A 100 -16.77 20.00 -5.37
C ASN A 100 -16.21 20.25 -6.79
N ILE A 101 -15.61 19.23 -7.41
CA ILE A 101 -15.10 19.31 -8.78
C ILE A 101 -16.26 19.49 -9.77
N LYS A 102 -17.35 18.74 -9.63
CA LYS A 102 -18.56 18.87 -10.47
C LYS A 102 -19.15 20.27 -10.41
N GLN A 103 -19.21 20.87 -9.22
CA GLN A 103 -19.76 22.20 -9.00
C GLN A 103 -18.84 23.32 -9.51
N THR A 104 -17.55 23.24 -9.23
CA THR A 104 -16.59 24.32 -9.56
C THR A 104 -16.03 24.21 -10.98
N GLY A 105 -16.00 22.99 -11.52
CA GLY A 105 -15.25 22.64 -12.73
C GLY A 105 -13.76 22.86 -12.57
N THR A 106 -13.21 22.70 -11.36
CA THR A 106 -11.77 22.88 -11.10
C THR A 106 -11.23 21.83 -10.16
N LEU A 107 -10.04 21.31 -10.45
CA LEU A 107 -9.26 20.51 -9.52
C LEU A 107 -8.43 21.45 -8.62
N ARG A 108 -8.55 21.30 -7.30
CA ARG A 108 -7.81 22.08 -6.31
C ARG A 108 -7.09 21.16 -5.33
N GLY A 109 -6.01 21.65 -4.75
CA GLY A 109 -5.21 20.94 -3.75
C GLY A 109 -3.94 20.31 -4.32
N PHE A 110 -3.24 19.59 -3.46
CA PHE A 110 -2.07 18.81 -3.84
C PHE A 110 -2.51 17.50 -4.49
N THR A 111 -1.79 17.10 -5.52
CA THR A 111 -1.97 15.82 -6.22
C THR A 111 -0.70 14.99 -6.11
N PHE A 112 -0.76 13.74 -6.51
CA PHE A 112 0.42 12.91 -6.64
C PHE A 112 1.19 13.28 -7.90
N GLY A 113 0.52 13.37 -9.06
CA GLY A 113 1.19 13.58 -10.35
C GLY A 113 0.30 14.21 -11.43
N GLN A 114 -0.67 15.06 -11.08
CA GLN A 114 -1.49 15.73 -12.08
C GLN A 114 -0.62 16.57 -13.03
N LYS A 115 -0.75 16.36 -14.35
CA LYS A 115 -0.11 17.22 -15.34
C LYS A 115 -0.83 18.56 -15.37
N HIS A 116 -0.06 19.65 -15.27
CA HIS A 116 -0.57 21.01 -15.36
C HIS A 116 -0.29 21.60 -16.75
N ASP A 117 -1.23 22.37 -17.30
CA ASP A 117 -0.98 23.18 -18.49
C ASP A 117 -0.09 24.39 -18.08
N PRO A 118 1.09 24.58 -18.69
CA PRO A 118 1.97 25.71 -18.37
C PRO A 118 1.32 27.09 -18.52
N CYS A 119 0.23 27.20 -19.29
CA CYS A 119 -0.46 28.47 -19.56
C CYS A 119 -1.46 28.90 -18.47
N GLU A 120 -1.80 28.04 -17.50
CA GLU A 120 -2.67 28.43 -16.39
C GLU A 120 -1.88 29.11 -15.26
N SER A 121 -1.86 30.44 -15.27
CA SER A 121 -1.21 31.23 -14.22
C SER A 121 -1.89 31.07 -12.85
N TYR A 122 -1.39 30.16 -12.01
CA TYR A 122 -1.86 29.97 -10.63
C TYR A 122 -1.09 30.85 -9.63
N PHE A 123 -1.07 32.17 -9.85
CA PHE A 123 -0.51 33.13 -8.89
C PHE A 123 -1.60 33.77 -8.03
N LYS A 124 -2.37 33.00 -7.25
CA LYS A 124 -3.17 33.55 -6.13
C LYS A 124 -3.26 32.59 -4.93
N LYS A 125 -2.75 33.09 -3.79
CA LYS A 125 -2.84 32.57 -2.39
C LYS A 125 -2.28 31.16 -2.13
N VAL A 126 -0.98 31.11 -1.84
CA VAL A 126 -0.24 29.90 -1.42
C VAL A 126 -0.31 29.64 0.11
N MET A 127 -0.93 30.52 0.90
CA MET A 127 -0.82 30.49 2.37
C MET A 127 -2.05 30.00 3.15
N SER A 128 -2.99 29.25 2.53
CA SER A 128 -4.19 28.78 3.27
C SER A 128 -4.71 27.39 2.90
N THR A 129 -3.93 26.53 2.24
CA THR A 129 -4.40 25.20 1.75
C THR A 129 -3.89 24.01 2.55
N PHE A 130 -3.30 24.22 3.72
CA PHE A 130 -3.03 23.14 4.69
C PHE A 130 -4.13 23.01 5.76
N SER A 131 -5.29 23.63 5.54
CA SER A 131 -6.45 23.49 6.42
C SER A 131 -7.72 23.31 5.60
N SER A 132 -8.18 22.08 5.49
CA SER A 132 -9.60 21.78 5.58
C SER A 132 -9.74 20.34 6.03
N SER A 133 -10.24 20.18 7.25
CA SER A 133 -10.92 19.00 7.80
C SER A 133 -12.20 18.73 7.00
N ASP A 134 -12.06 18.52 5.70
CA ASP A 134 -13.17 18.18 4.81
C ASP A 134 -13.12 16.69 4.53
N ASN A 135 -14.28 16.04 4.67
CA ASN A 135 -14.49 14.63 4.32
C ASN A 135 -14.14 14.35 2.84
N GLY A 136 -13.95 15.38 2.01
CA GLY A 136 -13.51 15.26 0.61
C GLY A 136 -12.05 14.82 0.37
N ALA A 137 -11.16 14.78 1.37
CA ALA A 137 -9.75 14.42 1.13
C ALA A 137 -9.58 13.07 0.42
N ASN A 138 -8.75 12.98 -0.62
CA ASN A 138 -8.51 11.71 -1.32
C ASN A 138 -7.49 10.86 -0.55
N VAL A 139 -7.96 9.98 0.33
CA VAL A 139 -7.13 9.13 1.20
C VAL A 139 -7.59 7.69 1.02
N GLY A 140 -6.83 6.86 0.32
CA GLY A 140 -7.27 5.50 -0.02
C GLY A 140 -6.18 4.59 -0.58
N VAL A 141 -4.94 4.76 -0.11
CA VAL A 141 -3.81 3.91 -0.51
C VAL A 141 -3.77 2.62 0.33
N THR A 142 -3.76 2.74 1.65
CA THR A 142 -3.77 1.59 2.58
C THR A 142 -4.91 1.67 3.58
N LEU A 143 -5.22 0.54 4.21
CA LEU A 143 -6.24 0.40 5.25
C LEU A 143 -5.59 -0.08 6.56
N SER A 144 -6.15 0.33 7.69
CA SER A 144 -5.82 -0.26 8.99
C SER A 144 -7.07 -0.31 9.83
N VAL A 145 -7.31 -1.45 10.46
CA VAL A 145 -8.38 -1.54 11.44
C VAL A 145 -7.81 -1.36 12.84
N ASN A 146 -8.64 -0.89 13.76
CA ASN A 146 -8.31 -0.73 15.16
C ASN A 146 -7.00 0.07 15.37
N MET A 147 -6.74 1.06 14.50
CA MET A 147 -5.53 1.89 14.62
C MET A 147 -5.56 2.61 15.98
N PRO A 148 -4.52 2.47 16.82
CA PRO A 148 -4.51 3.08 18.14
C PRO A 148 -4.64 4.60 18.07
N SER A 149 -5.36 5.17 19.04
CA SER A 149 -5.48 6.63 19.26
C SER A 149 -6.17 7.42 18.15
N ILE A 150 -6.86 6.72 17.24
CA ILE A 150 -7.67 7.34 16.19
C ILE A 150 -9.10 6.85 16.33
N ASP A 151 -9.93 7.67 16.96
CA ASP A 151 -11.39 7.59 16.85
C ASP A 151 -11.93 9.02 16.76
N ILE A 152 -12.30 9.42 15.54
CA ILE A 152 -12.81 10.76 15.23
C ILE A 152 -14.34 10.80 15.19
N SER A 153 -15.00 9.72 15.61
CA SER A 153 -16.47 9.68 15.61
C SER A 153 -17.06 10.50 16.77
N ASP A 154 -17.79 11.58 16.45
CA ASP A 154 -18.57 12.36 17.45
C ASP A 154 -19.76 11.58 18.03
N LYS A 155 -20.15 10.49 17.37
CA LYS A 155 -21.22 9.60 17.84
C LYS A 155 -20.65 8.75 18.98
N LYS A 156 -21.10 8.98 20.22
CA LYS A 156 -20.93 8.01 21.33
C LYS A 156 -21.39 6.64 20.83
N ARG A 157 -20.43 5.77 20.47
CA ARG A 157 -20.72 4.40 20.09
C ARG A 157 -21.27 3.69 21.30
N ASP A 158 -22.44 3.08 21.13
CA ASP A 158 -23.02 2.19 22.12
C ASP A 158 -22.15 0.92 22.18
N PRO A 159 -21.42 0.67 23.27
CA PRO A 159 -20.54 -0.50 23.38
C PRO A 159 -21.30 -1.82 23.33
N SER A 160 -22.63 -1.80 23.54
CA SER A 160 -23.49 -2.98 23.42
C SER A 160 -23.88 -3.33 21.98
N LYS A 161 -23.61 -2.42 21.04
CA LYS A 161 -23.81 -2.60 19.59
C LYS A 161 -22.45 -2.64 18.89
N GLY A 162 -21.68 -3.68 19.17
CA GLY A 162 -20.47 -3.97 18.41
C GLY A 162 -20.81 -4.21 16.93
N HIS A 163 -19.89 -3.85 16.04
CA HIS A 163 -19.98 -4.26 14.64
C HIS A 163 -20.02 -5.79 14.56
N ALA A 164 -20.81 -6.35 13.64
CA ALA A 164 -20.92 -7.80 13.47
C ALA A 164 -19.57 -8.45 13.11
N SER A 165 -18.62 -7.65 12.64
CA SER A 165 -17.23 -8.05 12.34
C SER A 165 -16.27 -7.99 13.54
N GLY A 166 -16.65 -7.39 14.67
CA GLY A 166 -15.73 -7.13 15.80
C GLY A 166 -14.68 -6.05 15.51
N ILE A 167 -14.83 -5.28 14.43
CA ILE A 167 -13.93 -4.19 14.04
C ILE A 167 -14.44 -2.89 14.64
N ASN A 168 -13.63 -2.23 15.46
CA ASN A 168 -14.02 -0.98 16.09
C ASN A 168 -13.77 0.21 15.16
N THR A 169 -12.54 0.36 14.66
CA THR A 169 -12.21 1.47 13.75
C THR A 169 -11.66 0.92 12.44
N LEU A 170 -11.93 1.61 11.34
CA LEU A 170 -11.31 1.37 10.04
C LEU A 170 -10.84 2.72 9.52
N VAL A 171 -9.54 2.83 9.25
CA VAL A 171 -8.93 4.05 8.73
C VAL A 171 -8.25 3.78 7.40
N THR A 172 -8.32 4.75 6.50
CA THR A 172 -7.58 4.79 5.25
C THR A 172 -6.42 5.79 5.38
N LYS A 173 -5.31 5.50 4.70
CA LYS A 173 -4.09 6.31 4.71
C LYS A 173 -3.57 6.52 3.29
N THR A 174 -2.68 7.48 3.14
CA THR A 174 -1.91 7.79 1.92
C THR A 174 -0.47 8.13 2.33
N ASP A 175 0.40 8.52 1.39
CA ASP A 175 1.78 8.94 1.69
C ASP A 175 1.88 10.35 2.30
N ALA A 176 0.75 10.86 2.80
CA ALA A 176 0.65 12.11 3.54
C ALA A 176 0.34 11.83 5.01
N SER A 177 0.56 12.81 5.88
CA SER A 177 0.23 12.70 7.30
C SER A 177 -1.28 12.65 7.60
N MET A 178 -2.14 12.78 6.57
CA MET A 178 -3.59 12.72 6.69
C MET A 178 -4.09 11.28 6.88
N ILE A 179 -5.11 11.15 7.72
CA ILE A 179 -5.77 9.88 8.04
C ILE A 179 -7.28 10.08 7.95
N LYS A 180 -7.98 9.20 7.24
CA LYS A 180 -9.44 9.24 7.14
C LYS A 180 -10.04 8.05 7.85
N GLN A 181 -11.04 8.27 8.70
CA GLN A 181 -11.81 7.17 9.29
C GLN A 181 -13.06 6.93 8.46
N ILE A 182 -13.40 5.66 8.28
CA ILE A 182 -14.61 5.21 7.61
C ILE A 182 -15.33 4.19 8.49
N ASP A 183 -16.64 4.06 8.32
CA ASP A 183 -17.42 3.03 9.00
C ASP A 183 -17.06 1.63 8.43
N PRO A 184 -16.77 0.62 9.28
CA PRO A 184 -16.29 -0.67 8.80
C PRO A 184 -17.35 -1.52 8.09
N GLU A 185 -18.64 -1.20 8.18
CA GLU A 185 -19.70 -1.97 7.51
C GLU A 185 -20.23 -1.21 6.29
N THR A 186 -20.65 0.03 6.49
CA THR A 186 -21.24 0.90 5.47
C THR A 186 -20.21 1.63 4.60
N LEU A 187 -18.94 1.62 5.02
CA LEU A 187 -17.82 2.32 4.37
C LEU A 187 -17.98 3.84 4.32
N GLU A 188 -18.93 4.40 5.07
CA GLU A 188 -19.18 5.83 5.14
C GLU A 188 -17.97 6.60 5.67
N PRO A 189 -17.50 7.67 5.00
CA PRO A 189 -16.52 8.58 5.59
C PRO A 189 -17.05 9.19 6.89
N LEU A 190 -16.32 8.98 7.99
CA LEU A 190 -16.65 9.49 9.32
C LEU A 190 -15.91 10.79 9.65
N GLY A 191 -14.71 10.98 9.08
CA GLY A 191 -13.91 12.18 9.31
C GLY A 191 -12.52 12.10 8.70
N VAL A 192 -11.78 13.21 8.76
CA VAL A 192 -10.36 13.28 8.38
C VAL A 192 -9.59 14.03 9.46
N THR A 193 -8.43 13.49 9.83
CA THR A 193 -7.47 14.09 10.76
C THR A 193 -6.06 14.00 10.18
N ASP A 194 -5.05 14.46 10.92
CA ASP A 194 -3.64 14.29 10.58
C ASP A 194 -2.83 13.81 11.79
N GLN A 195 -1.57 13.44 11.56
CA GLN A 195 -0.69 12.89 12.59
C GLN A 195 -0.42 13.81 13.79
N LYS A 196 -0.74 15.11 13.75
CA LYS A 196 -0.63 15.98 14.92
C LYS A 196 -1.58 15.58 16.04
N ILE A 197 -2.69 14.89 15.73
CA ILE A 197 -3.58 14.33 16.76
C ILE A 197 -2.88 13.25 17.60
N LEU A 198 -1.89 12.56 17.00
CA LEU A 198 -1.13 11.53 17.66
C LEU A 198 -0.02 12.14 18.54
N HIS A 199 0.66 13.17 18.05
CA HIS A 199 1.71 13.89 18.78
C HIS A 199 1.97 15.28 18.16
N PRO A 200 2.12 16.35 18.97
CA PRO A 200 2.24 17.73 18.47
C PRO A 200 3.43 17.98 17.53
N ASP A 201 4.52 17.23 17.70
CA ASP A 201 5.72 17.37 16.86
C ASP A 201 5.58 16.78 15.44
N LEU A 202 4.55 15.98 15.17
CA LEU A 202 4.32 15.34 13.86
C LEU A 202 3.70 16.32 12.87
N THR A 203 4.45 17.38 12.58
CA THR A 203 3.99 18.56 11.84
C THR A 203 4.21 18.49 10.32
N GLY A 204 4.94 17.48 9.85
CA GLY A 204 5.30 17.30 8.46
C GLY A 204 4.14 16.82 7.57
N PRO A 205 4.15 17.17 6.28
CA PRO A 205 3.08 16.79 5.35
C PRO A 205 3.16 15.35 4.87
N LEU A 206 4.33 14.70 4.90
CA LEU A 206 4.53 13.35 4.36
C LEU A 206 4.78 12.29 5.44
N SER A 207 4.33 11.07 5.16
CA SER A 207 4.48 9.87 5.97
C SER A 207 4.39 8.64 5.06
N ALA A 208 4.74 7.44 5.53
CA ALA A 208 4.47 6.23 4.74
C ALA A 208 2.98 5.87 4.80
N ALA A 209 2.40 5.49 3.66
CA ALA A 209 1.11 4.81 3.64
C ALA A 209 1.18 3.47 4.40
N HIS A 210 2.32 2.76 4.34
CA HIS A 210 2.55 1.48 5.01
C HIS A 210 3.15 1.63 6.41
N ALA A 211 2.39 2.20 7.34
CA ALA A 211 2.68 2.03 8.77
C ALA A 211 2.76 0.53 9.12
N LYS A 212 3.72 0.12 9.96
CA LYS A 212 3.90 -1.28 10.37
C LYS A 212 3.34 -1.50 11.77
N SER A 213 2.53 -2.54 11.95
CA SER A 213 2.09 -3.00 13.26
C SER A 213 3.03 -4.07 13.79
N ASP A 214 3.28 -4.06 15.09
CA ASP A 214 3.96 -5.16 15.78
C ASP A 214 2.99 -6.34 15.97
N PRO A 215 3.29 -7.54 15.46
CA PRO A 215 2.38 -8.69 15.52
C PRO A 215 2.19 -9.26 16.94
N VAL A 216 2.97 -8.81 17.93
CA VAL A 216 2.88 -9.23 19.33
C VAL A 216 2.15 -8.18 20.16
N THR A 217 2.51 -6.90 20.04
CA THR A 217 1.95 -5.84 20.89
C THR A 217 0.79 -5.08 20.25
N GLY A 218 0.65 -5.14 18.92
CA GLY A 218 -0.25 -4.30 18.15
C GLY A 218 0.20 -2.84 18.00
N ASP A 219 1.34 -2.45 18.58
CA ASP A 219 1.88 -1.09 18.47
C ASP A 219 2.15 -0.73 17.00
N VAL A 220 1.86 0.52 16.62
CA VAL A 220 1.99 0.98 15.22
C VAL A 220 3.19 1.91 15.07
N PHE A 221 4.01 1.66 14.05
CA PHE A 221 5.25 2.38 13.75
C PHE A 221 5.16 3.06 12.39
N ASN A 222 5.58 4.32 12.34
CA ASN A 222 5.68 5.10 11.10
C ASN A 222 6.70 6.24 11.25
N PHE A 223 6.85 7.07 10.23
CA PHE A 223 7.62 8.31 10.28
C PHE A 223 6.77 9.52 9.87
N ASN A 224 7.21 10.71 10.24
CA ASN A 224 6.69 11.98 9.74
C ASN A 224 7.87 12.80 9.18
N LEU A 225 7.73 13.32 7.96
CA LEU A 225 8.74 14.13 7.29
C LEU A 225 8.29 15.60 7.25
N ALA A 226 8.98 16.45 7.99
CA ALA A 226 8.82 17.89 7.91
C ALA A 226 9.80 18.49 6.88
N PHE A 227 9.28 19.30 5.97
CA PHE A 227 10.07 19.99 4.96
C PHE A 227 10.83 21.19 5.54
N GLY A 228 11.89 21.59 4.85
CA GLY A 228 12.68 22.76 5.23
C GLY A 228 14.08 22.72 4.63
N ARG A 229 14.90 23.72 4.99
CA ARG A 229 16.34 23.73 4.63
C ARG A 229 17.06 22.50 5.18
N GLN A 230 16.60 22.00 6.32
CA GLN A 230 17.01 20.74 6.93
C GLN A 230 15.76 19.88 7.12
N PRO A 231 15.41 19.04 6.14
CA PRO A 231 14.26 18.16 6.25
C PRO A 231 14.40 17.24 7.45
N THR A 232 13.37 17.18 8.29
CA THR A 232 13.42 16.48 9.57
C THR A 232 12.51 15.26 9.55
N TYR A 233 13.08 14.08 9.75
CA TYR A 233 12.36 12.84 9.95
C TYR A 233 12.11 12.61 11.44
N ARG A 234 10.88 12.25 11.79
CA ARG A 234 10.47 11.82 13.13
C ARG A 234 9.90 10.42 13.04
N VAL A 235 10.66 9.42 13.49
CA VAL A 235 10.19 8.04 13.57
C VAL A 235 9.45 7.88 14.89
N PHE A 236 8.24 7.36 14.86
CA PHE A 236 7.35 7.31 16.03
C PHE A 236 6.66 5.96 16.19
N LYS A 237 6.19 5.72 17.42
CA LYS A 237 5.38 4.57 17.83
C LYS A 237 4.08 5.07 18.43
N VAL A 238 2.95 4.50 18.04
CA VAL A 238 1.67 4.64 18.76
C VAL A 238 1.40 3.33 19.50
N SER A 239 1.30 3.39 20.82
CA SER A 239 1.09 2.21 21.65
C SER A 239 -0.35 1.72 21.54
N ALA A 240 -0.56 0.43 21.23
CA ALA A 240 -1.89 -0.16 21.18
C ALA A 240 -2.53 -0.30 22.56
N SER A 241 -1.73 -0.55 23.60
CA SER A 241 -2.23 -0.75 24.96
C SER A 241 -2.57 0.56 25.69
N THR A 242 -1.86 1.65 25.38
CA THR A 242 -2.00 2.93 26.10
C THR A 242 -2.55 4.06 25.25
N GLY A 243 -2.51 3.94 23.92
CA GLY A 243 -2.77 5.02 23.00
C GLY A 243 -1.72 6.15 23.01
N LYS A 244 -0.63 6.01 23.76
CA LYS A 244 0.41 7.03 23.80
C LYS A 244 1.30 6.96 22.56
N THR A 245 1.63 8.13 22.01
CA THR A 245 2.63 8.26 20.94
C THR A 245 3.99 8.65 21.51
N ASP A 246 5.04 7.91 21.15
CA ASP A 246 6.43 8.22 21.48
C ASP A 246 7.21 8.54 20.19
N ILE A 247 8.02 9.61 20.20
CA ILE A 247 9.01 9.86 19.15
C ILE A 247 10.26 9.04 19.47
N LEU A 248 10.54 8.03 18.65
CA LEU A 248 11.68 7.11 18.83
C LEU A 248 12.99 7.77 18.40
N ALA A 249 12.97 8.53 17.30
CA ALA A 249 14.13 9.24 16.79
C ALA A 249 13.71 10.49 16.01
N THR A 250 14.52 11.55 16.12
CA THR A 250 14.44 12.75 15.29
C THR A 250 15.80 12.99 14.64
N PHE A 251 15.85 13.09 13.31
CA PHE A 251 17.09 13.31 12.59
C PHE A 251 16.86 14.02 11.24
N THR A 252 17.94 14.58 10.69
CA THR A 252 17.92 15.25 9.38
C THR A 252 18.48 14.31 8.32
N ALA A 253 17.79 14.20 7.20
CA ALA A 253 18.27 13.52 6.00
C ALA A 253 17.67 14.19 4.76
N THR A 254 18.10 13.76 3.57
CA THR A 254 17.50 14.22 2.31
C THR A 254 15.99 13.94 2.35
N ALA A 255 15.16 14.94 2.06
CA ALA A 255 13.72 14.72 1.90
C ALA A 255 13.51 13.76 0.72
N ALA A 256 12.70 12.73 0.89
CA ALA A 256 12.43 11.76 -0.15
C ALA A 256 10.99 11.26 -0.06
N TYR A 257 10.45 10.78 -1.18
CA TYR A 257 9.17 10.07 -1.21
C TYR A 257 9.35 8.63 -0.74
N ILE A 258 8.97 8.35 0.51
CA ILE A 258 9.16 7.05 1.18
C ILE A 258 7.79 6.42 1.49
N HIS A 259 7.47 5.34 0.79
CA HIS A 259 6.16 4.69 0.83
C HIS A 259 5.99 3.66 1.97
N SER A 260 7.09 3.07 2.44
CA SER A 260 7.08 2.02 3.47
C SER A 260 8.36 2.00 4.31
N LEU A 261 8.35 1.23 5.39
CA LEU A 261 9.45 1.06 6.34
C LEU A 261 9.55 -0.41 6.79
N PHE A 262 10.65 -0.79 7.44
CA PHE A 262 10.81 -2.13 8.00
C PHE A 262 10.63 -2.15 9.50
N LEU A 263 10.27 -3.33 10.00
CA LEU A 263 10.17 -3.65 11.41
C LEU A 263 10.89 -4.97 11.67
N THR A 264 11.72 -5.00 12.70
CA THR A 264 12.19 -6.24 13.34
C THR A 264 11.63 -6.31 14.75
N ALA A 265 11.93 -7.39 15.48
CA ALA A 265 11.57 -7.49 16.89
C ALA A 265 12.10 -6.30 17.73
N ASP A 266 13.26 -5.74 17.38
CA ASP A 266 13.97 -4.76 18.21
C ASP A 266 14.23 -3.41 17.53
N HIS A 267 13.94 -3.29 16.23
CA HIS A 267 14.29 -2.11 15.43
C HIS A 267 13.18 -1.67 14.48
N VAL A 268 13.10 -0.36 14.25
CA VAL A 268 12.52 0.22 13.04
C VAL A 268 13.65 0.54 12.07
N ILE A 269 13.50 0.24 10.78
CA ILE A 269 14.47 0.64 9.76
C ILE A 269 13.78 1.53 8.73
N LEU A 270 14.30 2.75 8.59
CA LEU A 270 13.88 3.70 7.57
C LEU A 270 14.97 3.81 6.52
N CYS A 271 14.67 3.37 5.28
CA CYS A 271 15.55 3.57 4.15
C CYS A 271 15.12 4.80 3.37
N VAL A 272 15.99 5.80 3.28
CA VAL A 272 15.87 6.94 2.38
C VAL A 272 16.47 6.53 1.03
N TRP A 273 15.63 5.98 0.16
CA TRP A 273 15.96 5.59 -1.21
C TRP A 273 15.79 6.77 -2.19
N ASN A 274 16.17 6.56 -3.45
CA ASN A 274 16.47 7.59 -4.44
C ASN A 274 15.22 8.19 -5.12
N SER A 275 14.32 8.74 -4.30
CA SER A 275 13.16 9.53 -4.69
C SER A 275 13.22 10.92 -4.05
N HIS A 276 14.39 11.54 -4.13
CA HIS A 276 14.71 12.78 -3.42
C HIS A 276 13.81 13.93 -3.86
N LEU A 277 13.32 14.70 -2.90
CA LEU A 277 12.47 15.86 -3.13
C LEU A 277 13.30 17.13 -3.23
N MET A 278 13.16 17.84 -4.35
CA MET A 278 13.89 19.07 -4.65
C MET A 278 13.71 20.13 -3.56
N LYS A 279 14.80 20.83 -3.23
CA LYS A 279 14.84 21.91 -2.22
C LYS A 279 14.25 21.48 -0.86
N GLY A 280 14.50 20.23 -0.46
CA GLY A 280 14.03 19.71 0.83
C GLY A 280 12.51 19.58 0.93
N GLY A 281 11.84 19.32 -0.20
CA GLY A 281 10.38 19.22 -0.29
C GLY A 281 9.64 20.53 -0.58
N ILE A 282 10.32 21.68 -0.45
CA ILE A 282 9.69 22.99 -0.70
C ILE A 282 9.23 23.12 -2.15
N GLN A 283 9.92 22.48 -3.12
CA GLN A 283 9.52 22.50 -4.53
C GLN A 283 8.09 21.98 -4.74
N MET A 284 7.63 21.03 -3.91
CA MET A 284 6.28 20.48 -3.96
C MET A 284 5.20 21.56 -3.78
N LEU A 285 5.45 22.59 -2.96
CA LEU A 285 4.54 23.71 -2.76
C LEU A 285 4.32 24.54 -4.04
N TRP A 286 5.28 24.51 -4.95
CA TRP A 286 5.24 25.22 -6.23
C TRP A 286 4.65 24.35 -7.35
N THR A 287 5.08 23.09 -7.45
CA THR A 287 4.58 22.14 -8.46
C THR A 287 3.15 21.68 -8.17
N LYS A 288 2.72 21.75 -6.90
CA LYS A 288 1.43 21.23 -6.41
C LYS A 288 1.23 19.73 -6.65
N ASN A 289 2.29 19.00 -6.97
CA ASN A 289 2.30 17.55 -7.02
C ASN A 289 3.65 16.97 -6.58
N ILE A 290 3.63 15.73 -6.10
CA ILE A 290 4.81 15.04 -5.56
C ILE A 290 5.78 14.66 -6.68
N LEU A 291 5.26 14.10 -7.78
CA LEU A 291 6.06 13.53 -8.87
C LEU A 291 7.00 14.56 -9.52
N ASP A 292 6.51 15.76 -9.82
CA ASP A 292 7.32 16.85 -10.39
C ASP A 292 8.32 17.46 -9.40
N ALA A 293 8.19 17.14 -8.11
CA ALA A 293 9.14 17.54 -7.09
C ALA A 293 10.23 16.49 -6.83
N ILE A 294 10.09 15.27 -7.38
CA ILE A 294 11.11 14.21 -7.30
C ILE A 294 12.22 14.50 -8.31
N THR A 295 13.47 14.43 -7.85
CA THR A 295 14.65 14.49 -8.70
C THR A 295 15.36 13.14 -8.73
N GLU A 296 15.91 12.80 -9.89
CA GLU A 296 16.85 11.70 -10.03
C GLU A 296 18.15 12.04 -9.27
N SER A 297 18.78 11.02 -8.71
CA SER A 297 19.98 11.15 -7.90
C SER A 297 20.74 9.82 -7.88
N ASP A 298 22.04 9.87 -8.11
CA ASP A 298 22.94 8.69 -8.00
C ASP A 298 23.57 8.58 -6.60
N SER A 299 23.09 9.36 -5.62
CA SER A 299 23.61 9.31 -4.26
C SER A 299 23.30 7.96 -3.60
N PRO A 300 24.14 7.46 -2.67
CA PRO A 300 23.82 6.24 -1.95
C PRO A 300 22.47 6.32 -1.22
N ALA A 301 21.70 5.23 -1.26
CA ALA A 301 20.51 5.11 -0.42
C ALA A 301 20.94 4.96 1.05
N LYS A 302 20.27 5.66 1.97
CA LYS A 302 20.65 5.72 3.39
C LYS A 302 19.67 4.96 4.27
N TRP A 303 20.18 4.04 5.06
CA TRP A 303 19.41 3.19 5.97
C TRP A 303 19.65 3.62 7.40
N PHE A 304 18.60 4.05 8.09
CA PHE A 304 18.65 4.41 9.50
C PHE A 304 18.06 3.25 10.31
N VAL A 305 18.85 2.71 11.24
CA VAL A 305 18.40 1.69 12.19
C VAL A 305 18.06 2.38 13.51
N ILE A 306 16.79 2.32 13.90
CA ILE A 306 16.25 2.99 15.08
C ILE A 306 15.88 1.94 16.12
N ASP A 307 16.34 2.12 17.36
CA ASP A 307 15.92 1.33 18.50
C ASP A 307 14.45 1.60 18.83
N ARG A 308 13.64 0.55 18.94
CA ARG A 308 12.20 0.70 19.25
C ARG A 308 11.82 0.24 20.65
N LYS A 309 12.77 -0.25 21.45
CA LYS A 309 12.51 -0.83 22.78
C LYS A 309 13.11 -0.04 23.94
N HIS A 310 14.27 0.59 23.77
CA HIS A 310 15.09 1.10 24.86
C HIS A 310 15.27 2.63 24.83
N GLY A 311 14.67 3.32 23.87
CA GLY A 311 14.75 4.78 23.74
C GLY A 311 16.12 5.28 23.30
N LYS A 312 16.90 4.48 22.58
CA LYS A 312 18.28 4.84 22.17
C LYS A 312 18.36 5.70 20.90
N GLY A 313 17.24 5.93 20.21
CA GLY A 313 17.24 6.69 18.96
C GLY A 313 17.88 5.93 17.79
N VAL A 314 18.59 6.65 16.92
CA VAL A 314 19.30 6.06 15.78
C VAL A 314 20.55 5.32 16.30
N LEU A 315 20.58 4.00 16.12
CA LEU A 315 21.70 3.15 16.50
C LEU A 315 22.82 3.17 15.46
N ALA A 316 22.46 3.13 14.17
CA ALA A 316 23.44 3.08 13.08
C ALA A 316 22.85 3.63 11.78
N THR A 317 23.75 4.10 10.92
CA THR A 317 23.44 4.50 9.54
C THR A 317 24.23 3.62 8.57
N TYR A 318 23.56 3.12 7.53
CA TYR A 318 24.20 2.37 6.45
C TYR A 318 23.97 3.05 5.10
N GLU A 319 24.85 2.81 4.15
CA GLU A 319 24.69 3.18 2.75
C GLU A 319 24.64 1.92 1.86
N SER A 320 23.84 1.96 0.79
CA SER A 320 23.87 0.99 -0.31
C SER A 320 23.95 1.70 -1.66
N ASP A 321 24.08 0.93 -2.73
CA ASP A 321 23.88 1.47 -4.09
C ASP A 321 22.47 2.08 -4.23
N PRO A 322 22.29 3.08 -5.12
CA PRO A 322 21.01 3.73 -5.33
C PRO A 322 19.96 2.76 -5.88
N PHE A 323 18.73 2.93 -5.44
CA PHE A 323 17.55 2.23 -5.95
C PHE A 323 16.28 3.01 -5.58
N PHE A 324 15.14 2.60 -6.12
CA PHE A 324 13.83 3.05 -5.67
C PHE A 324 12.99 1.88 -5.15
N CYS A 325 12.10 2.14 -4.20
CA CYS A 325 11.24 1.12 -3.61
C CYS A 325 9.90 1.73 -3.22
N PHE A 326 8.81 1.02 -3.53
CA PHE A 326 7.53 1.25 -2.87
C PHE A 326 7.42 0.37 -1.63
N HIS A 327 7.58 -0.94 -1.78
CA HIS A 327 7.16 -1.91 -0.77
C HIS A 327 8.32 -2.66 -0.11
N THR A 328 8.44 -2.48 1.21
CA THR A 328 9.16 -3.41 2.08
C THR A 328 8.38 -4.71 2.24
N VAL A 329 9.05 -5.86 2.09
CA VAL A 329 8.47 -7.18 2.33
C VAL A 329 8.54 -7.52 3.82
N ASN A 330 9.74 -7.72 4.35
CA ASN A 330 9.96 -8.14 5.74
C ASN A 330 11.38 -7.78 6.22
N ALA A 331 11.60 -7.80 7.52
CA ALA A 331 12.94 -7.76 8.11
C ALA A 331 13.02 -8.54 9.42
N TRP A 332 14.20 -9.06 9.75
CA TRP A 332 14.47 -9.72 11.04
C TRP A 332 15.95 -9.57 11.40
N THR A 333 16.32 -10.01 12.61
CA THR A 333 17.70 -10.05 13.08
C THR A 333 18.25 -11.48 13.08
N GLU A 334 19.53 -11.63 12.77
CA GLU A 334 20.30 -12.88 12.84
C GLU A 334 21.62 -12.63 13.59
N PRO A 335 22.24 -13.65 14.20
CA PRO A 335 23.62 -13.51 14.69
C PRO A 335 24.54 -13.00 13.58
N SER A 336 25.40 -12.03 13.91
CA SER A 336 26.32 -11.43 12.95
C SER A 336 27.30 -12.46 12.39
N ARG A 337 27.56 -12.39 11.08
CA ARG A 337 28.58 -13.22 10.42
C ARG A 337 30.00 -12.93 10.91
N SER A 338 30.24 -11.82 11.61
CA SER A 338 31.55 -11.48 12.18
C SER A 338 31.90 -12.28 13.45
N GLY A 339 30.92 -12.90 14.11
CA GLY A 339 31.12 -13.71 15.31
C GLY A 339 31.39 -12.94 16.60
N ASP A 340 31.18 -11.61 16.62
CA ASP A 340 31.47 -10.74 17.78
C ASP A 340 30.30 -10.56 18.77
N GLY A 341 29.25 -11.40 18.65
CA GLY A 341 28.04 -11.32 19.49
C GLY A 341 27.05 -10.22 19.08
N LYS A 342 27.31 -9.48 18.00
CA LYS A 342 26.34 -8.54 17.41
C LYS A 342 25.32 -9.28 16.54
N VAL A 343 24.34 -8.53 16.05
CA VAL A 343 23.34 -9.00 15.10
C VAL A 343 23.48 -8.31 13.75
N ASP A 344 23.09 -9.02 12.70
CA ASP A 344 22.83 -8.46 11.37
C ASP A 344 21.32 -8.29 11.22
N ILE A 345 20.89 -7.20 10.56
CA ILE A 345 19.50 -7.08 10.10
C ILE A 345 19.42 -7.59 8.67
N VAL A 346 18.48 -8.50 8.40
CA VAL A 346 18.10 -8.91 7.05
C VAL A 346 16.84 -8.16 6.65
N ALA A 347 16.84 -7.51 5.49
CA ALA A 347 15.74 -6.70 4.99
C ALA A 347 15.43 -7.06 3.54
N THR A 348 14.19 -7.48 3.27
CA THR A 348 13.73 -7.86 1.92
C THR A 348 12.70 -6.87 1.40
N LEU A 349 12.83 -6.40 0.15
CA LEU A 349 11.96 -5.40 -0.47
C LEU A 349 11.75 -5.65 -1.97
N ALA A 350 10.80 -4.95 -2.59
CA ALA A 350 10.63 -4.90 -4.04
C ALA A 350 11.32 -3.63 -4.59
N ALA A 351 12.48 -3.82 -5.23
CA ALA A 351 13.33 -2.74 -5.74
C ALA A 351 13.07 -2.47 -7.22
N PHE A 352 13.09 -1.20 -7.59
CA PHE A 352 13.24 -0.72 -8.95
C PHE A 352 14.63 -0.14 -9.14
N GLU A 353 15.07 -0.01 -10.39
CA GLU A 353 16.33 0.65 -10.73
C GLU A 353 16.33 2.09 -10.21
N ASP A 354 15.25 2.83 -10.46
CA ASP A 354 15.09 4.21 -10.01
C ASP A 354 13.60 4.62 -9.95
N ALA A 355 13.35 5.88 -9.58
CA ALA A 355 12.01 6.44 -9.42
C ALA A 355 11.27 6.71 -10.75
N SER A 356 11.89 6.47 -11.92
CA SER A 356 11.24 6.67 -13.22
C SER A 356 10.05 5.73 -13.44
N VAL A 357 10.00 4.59 -12.74
CA VAL A 357 8.83 3.70 -12.73
C VAL A 357 7.55 4.41 -12.32
N ILE A 358 7.64 5.47 -11.50
CA ILE A 358 6.45 6.23 -11.09
C ILE A 358 5.73 6.81 -12.32
N LYS A 359 6.47 7.23 -13.36
CA LYS A 359 5.91 7.75 -14.62
C LYS A 359 5.16 6.68 -15.42
N LYS A 360 5.42 5.39 -15.20
CA LYS A 360 4.61 4.30 -15.80
C LYS A 360 3.14 4.40 -15.38
N PHE A 361 2.85 4.97 -14.21
CA PHE A 361 1.50 5.00 -13.65
C PHE A 361 0.65 6.21 -14.07
N TYR A 362 1.07 6.97 -15.09
CA TYR A 362 0.14 7.84 -15.81
C TYR A 362 -0.91 7.01 -16.57
N TYR A 363 -2.18 7.43 -16.57
CA TYR A 363 -3.25 6.68 -17.25
C TYR A 363 -2.97 6.46 -18.75
N GLU A 364 -2.36 7.43 -19.43
CA GLU A 364 -1.97 7.29 -20.85
C GLU A 364 -0.97 6.14 -21.11
N ASN A 365 -0.24 5.71 -20.07
CA ASN A 365 0.74 4.62 -20.11
C ASN A 365 0.15 3.29 -19.61
N LEU A 366 -0.90 3.36 -18.77
CA LEU A 366 -1.56 2.19 -18.18
C LEU A 366 -2.74 1.66 -19.01
N LEU A 367 -3.46 2.53 -19.72
CA LEU A 367 -4.59 2.10 -20.55
C LEU A 367 -4.07 1.27 -21.73
N SER A 368 -4.51 0.01 -21.82
CA SER A 368 -4.16 -0.93 -22.89
C SER A 368 -4.49 -0.41 -24.29
N THR A 369 -5.44 0.51 -24.41
CA THR A 369 -5.83 1.10 -25.71
C THR A 369 -5.16 2.45 -25.99
N ALA A 370 -4.43 3.05 -25.03
CA ALA A 370 -3.79 4.35 -25.16
C ALA A 370 -2.37 4.24 -25.72
N ALA A 371 -1.98 5.11 -26.67
CA ALA A 371 -0.70 5.00 -27.35
C ALA A 371 0.54 5.06 -26.43
N GLY A 372 0.43 5.70 -25.25
CA GLY A 372 1.53 5.86 -24.30
C GLY A 372 2.03 4.54 -23.69
N HIS A 373 1.21 3.48 -23.70
CA HIS A 373 1.62 2.16 -23.19
C HIS A 373 2.90 1.64 -23.89
N LYS A 374 3.14 2.05 -25.15
CA LYS A 374 4.27 1.57 -25.97
C LYS A 374 5.65 1.91 -25.39
N ASP A 375 5.74 2.94 -24.55
CA ASP A 375 7.00 3.31 -23.91
C ASP A 375 7.30 2.52 -22.64
N TYR A 376 6.30 1.80 -22.11
CA TYR A 376 6.37 1.06 -20.84
C TYR A 376 6.04 -0.44 -20.98
N THR A 377 5.91 -0.92 -22.22
CA THR A 377 5.62 -2.32 -22.56
C THR A 377 6.69 -2.88 -23.50
N GLY A 378 6.65 -4.20 -23.75
CA GLY A 378 7.67 -4.88 -24.55
C GLY A 378 9.08 -4.75 -23.94
N PRO A 379 10.15 -4.71 -24.76
CA PRO A 379 11.53 -4.64 -24.26
C PRO A 379 11.83 -3.41 -23.39
N LYS A 380 11.14 -2.28 -23.63
CA LYS A 380 11.28 -1.08 -22.80
C LYS A 380 10.68 -1.27 -21.41
N GLY A 381 9.61 -2.06 -21.32
CA GLY A 381 8.89 -2.36 -20.07
C GLY A 381 9.76 -3.05 -19.02
N ASP A 382 10.79 -3.79 -19.44
CA ASP A 382 11.71 -4.47 -18.54
C ASP A 382 12.43 -3.48 -17.59
N ALA A 383 12.70 -2.24 -18.00
CA ALA A 383 13.30 -1.21 -17.12
C ALA A 383 12.45 -0.91 -15.88
N TYR A 384 11.12 -1.13 -15.96
CA TYR A 384 10.15 -0.71 -14.96
C TYR A 384 9.59 -1.86 -14.11
N ARG A 385 10.21 -3.05 -14.16
CA ARG A 385 9.82 -4.21 -13.35
C ARG A 385 10.55 -4.23 -12.02
N GLY A 386 9.80 -4.44 -10.95
CA GLY A 386 10.34 -4.64 -9.60
C GLY A 386 11.12 -5.95 -9.50
N GLN A 387 12.09 -6.00 -8.58
CA GLN A 387 12.91 -7.17 -8.28
C GLN A 387 12.89 -7.41 -6.77
N VAL A 388 12.67 -8.66 -6.35
CA VAL A 388 12.84 -9.01 -4.94
C VAL A 388 14.32 -8.87 -4.60
N THR A 389 14.60 -8.01 -3.64
CA THR A 389 15.96 -7.63 -3.27
C THR A 389 16.13 -7.80 -1.77
N LYS A 390 17.16 -8.54 -1.37
CA LYS A 390 17.49 -8.80 0.03
C LYS A 390 18.81 -8.10 0.37
N PHE A 391 18.75 -7.21 1.35
CA PHE A 391 19.90 -6.55 1.94
C PHE A 391 20.20 -7.09 3.33
N ARG A 392 21.46 -6.99 3.71
CA ARG A 392 21.97 -7.27 5.05
C ARG A 392 22.67 -6.03 5.59
N LEU A 393 22.29 -5.60 6.78
CA LEU A 393 22.90 -4.49 7.51
C LEU A 393 23.75 -5.10 8.64
N PRO A 394 25.06 -5.27 8.44
CA PRO A 394 25.88 -6.09 9.33
C PRO A 394 26.32 -5.35 10.60
N ASN A 395 26.52 -6.10 11.69
CA ASN A 395 27.11 -5.59 12.93
C ASN A 395 26.35 -4.38 13.53
N VAL A 396 25.03 -4.52 13.69
CA VAL A 396 24.19 -3.51 14.32
C VAL A 396 24.65 -3.29 15.78
N PRO A 397 24.94 -2.05 16.19
CA PRO A 397 25.49 -1.78 17.50
C PRO A 397 24.40 -1.70 18.56
N ALA A 398 24.75 -2.06 19.81
CA ALA A 398 23.83 -1.97 20.95
C ALA A 398 23.64 -0.53 21.45
N THR A 399 24.52 0.39 21.06
CA THR A 399 24.51 1.83 21.39
C THR A 399 24.68 2.65 20.11
N PRO A 400 24.22 3.91 20.07
CA PRO A 400 24.42 4.77 18.92
C PRO A 400 25.88 4.86 18.47
N GLU A 401 26.10 4.64 17.18
CA GLU A 401 27.36 4.86 16.48
C GLU A 401 27.14 5.86 15.33
N HIS A 402 28.17 6.66 15.05
CA HIS A 402 28.09 7.74 14.05
C HIS A 402 28.76 7.39 12.71
N ASP A 403 29.57 6.32 12.68
CA ASP A 403 30.21 5.87 11.44
C ASP A 403 29.17 5.31 10.48
N ILE A 404 29.27 5.70 9.21
CA ILE A 404 28.43 5.18 8.14
C ILE A 404 28.95 3.82 7.74
N LYS A 405 28.11 2.80 7.87
CA LYS A 405 28.40 1.40 7.50
C LYS A 405 27.89 1.11 6.08
N ARG A 406 28.24 -0.06 5.53
CA ARG A 406 27.74 -0.51 4.22
C ARG A 406 26.65 -1.56 4.40
N ALA A 407 25.49 -1.34 3.80
CA ALA A 407 24.49 -2.39 3.62
C ALA A 407 24.92 -3.29 2.45
N VAL A 408 24.93 -4.59 2.69
CA VAL A 408 25.40 -5.62 1.77
C VAL A 408 24.21 -6.18 1.00
N LEU A 409 24.32 -6.30 -0.31
CA LEU A 409 23.32 -7.00 -1.13
C LEU A 409 23.52 -8.52 -0.96
N ASP A 410 22.53 -9.21 -0.37
CA ASP A 410 22.53 -10.67 -0.26
C ASP A 410 22.08 -11.30 -1.60
N PHE A 411 20.97 -10.82 -2.17
CA PHE A 411 20.58 -11.16 -3.55
C PHE A 411 19.62 -10.14 -4.16
N LYS A 412 19.52 -10.18 -5.50
CA LYS A 412 18.51 -9.48 -6.30
C LYS A 412 17.99 -10.45 -7.37
N THR A 413 16.68 -10.68 -7.43
CA THR A 413 16.12 -11.63 -8.40
C THR A 413 16.22 -11.09 -9.83
N PRO A 414 16.24 -11.95 -10.86
CA PRO A 414 15.92 -11.53 -12.22
C PRO A 414 14.55 -10.82 -12.25
N LYS A 415 14.38 -9.85 -13.16
CA LYS A 415 13.12 -9.10 -13.34
C LYS A 415 11.94 -9.99 -13.68
N SER A 416 12.18 -11.11 -14.37
CA SER A 416 11.15 -12.09 -14.67
C SER A 416 10.54 -12.71 -13.41
N LEU A 417 11.28 -12.84 -12.32
CA LEU A 417 10.81 -13.36 -11.02
C LEU A 417 10.34 -12.25 -10.07
N GLY A 418 10.28 -11.01 -10.55
CA GLY A 418 9.82 -9.87 -9.79
C GLY A 418 8.39 -10.02 -9.31
N VAL A 419 8.15 -9.57 -8.08
CA VAL A 419 6.81 -9.38 -7.53
C VAL A 419 6.66 -7.98 -6.98
N GLU A 420 5.45 -7.45 -7.09
CA GLU A 420 5.02 -6.18 -6.51
C GLU A 420 3.75 -6.37 -5.68
N LEU A 421 3.38 -5.36 -4.90
CA LEU A 421 2.38 -5.47 -3.85
C LEU A 421 2.62 -6.75 -2.99
N PRO A 422 3.83 -6.89 -2.43
CA PRO A 422 4.24 -8.14 -1.81
C PRO A 422 3.53 -8.39 -0.48
N THR A 423 3.13 -9.62 -0.25
CA THR A 423 2.57 -10.12 1.01
C THR A 423 3.29 -11.40 1.44
N LEU A 424 3.06 -11.80 2.68
CA LEU A 424 3.63 -13.00 3.30
C LEU A 424 2.68 -13.51 4.37
N ASN A 425 2.96 -14.70 4.92
CA ASN A 425 2.20 -15.22 6.06
C ASN A 425 2.41 -14.34 7.30
N PRO A 426 1.37 -13.67 7.85
CA PRO A 426 1.52 -12.73 8.95
C PRO A 426 2.24 -13.29 10.20
N LYS A 427 2.21 -14.61 10.42
CA LYS A 427 2.95 -15.29 11.52
C LYS A 427 4.47 -15.08 11.46
N PHE A 428 5.01 -14.68 10.31
CA PHE A 428 6.43 -14.50 10.00
C PHE A 428 6.86 -13.04 9.89
N ILE A 429 5.97 -12.07 10.12
CA ILE A 429 6.37 -10.65 10.25
C ILE A 429 7.39 -10.53 11.38
N THR A 430 8.47 -9.79 11.16
CA THR A 430 9.63 -9.65 12.06
C THR A 430 10.51 -10.90 12.27
N LYS A 431 10.22 -12.00 11.55
CA LYS A 431 10.92 -13.30 11.65
C LYS A 431 11.50 -13.70 10.28
N PRO A 432 12.45 -14.64 10.24
CA PRO A 432 12.91 -15.22 8.97
C PRO A 432 11.73 -15.78 8.18
N ASN A 433 11.60 -15.40 6.91
CA ASN A 433 10.57 -15.91 6.00
C ASN A 433 11.19 -16.44 4.70
N ARG A 434 10.55 -17.43 4.09
CA ARG A 434 10.94 -18.05 2.83
C ARG A 434 10.06 -17.62 1.66
N TYR A 435 8.75 -17.53 1.85
CA TYR A 435 7.80 -17.30 0.77
C TYR A 435 7.34 -15.85 0.71
N ILE A 436 7.24 -15.33 -0.51
CA ILE A 436 6.75 -13.98 -0.81
C ILE A 436 5.70 -14.12 -1.91
N TYR A 437 4.53 -13.52 -1.70
CA TYR A 437 3.44 -13.52 -2.67
C TYR A 437 3.26 -12.13 -3.24
N GLY A 438 2.83 -11.99 -4.49
CA GLY A 438 2.56 -10.68 -5.06
C GLY A 438 2.02 -10.75 -6.48
N ILE A 439 1.70 -9.58 -7.04
CA ILE A 439 1.40 -9.45 -8.46
C ILE A 439 2.68 -9.57 -9.29
N THR A 440 2.58 -10.07 -10.51
CA THR A 440 3.70 -10.15 -11.45
C THR A 440 3.37 -9.47 -12.79
N ASP A 441 4.39 -8.92 -13.41
CA ASP A 441 4.38 -8.31 -14.75
C ASP A 441 5.29 -9.17 -15.64
N ARG A 442 4.69 -9.98 -16.51
CA ARG A 442 5.37 -10.76 -17.55
C ARG A 442 5.44 -10.01 -18.88
N GLY A 443 4.83 -8.83 -18.95
CA GLY A 443 4.75 -7.99 -20.14
C GLY A 443 3.62 -8.38 -21.09
N LEU A 444 2.63 -9.13 -20.59
CA LEU A 444 1.46 -9.52 -21.37
C LEU A 444 0.31 -8.50 -21.24
N SER A 445 0.35 -7.66 -20.21
CA SER A 445 -0.56 -6.53 -20.01
C SER A 445 0.22 -5.24 -19.76
N THR A 446 -0.49 -4.12 -19.62
CA THR A 446 0.11 -2.83 -19.26
C THR A 446 0.32 -2.65 -17.74
N PHE A 447 -0.11 -3.62 -16.93
CA PHE A 447 -0.04 -3.57 -15.46
C PHE A 447 0.39 -4.92 -14.87
N ALA A 448 -0.55 -5.69 -14.33
CA ALA A 448 -0.35 -7.03 -13.79
C ALA A 448 -1.01 -8.07 -14.68
N ASP A 449 -0.35 -9.21 -14.86
CA ASP A 449 -0.84 -10.32 -15.69
C ASP A 449 -0.83 -11.68 -14.97
N GLY A 450 -0.55 -11.70 -13.66
CA GLY A 450 -0.63 -12.90 -12.85
C GLY A 450 -0.29 -12.65 -11.38
N LEU A 451 -0.38 -13.72 -10.60
CA LEU A 451 0.11 -13.78 -9.22
C LEU A 451 1.30 -14.72 -9.16
N ALA A 452 2.24 -14.44 -8.27
CA ALA A 452 3.41 -15.28 -8.07
C ALA A 452 3.64 -15.56 -6.59
N LYS A 453 4.13 -16.76 -6.31
CA LYS A 453 4.76 -17.14 -5.06
C LYS A 453 6.24 -17.33 -5.37
N PHE A 454 7.07 -16.47 -4.81
CA PHE A 454 8.51 -16.53 -4.88
C PHE A 454 9.06 -17.25 -3.65
N ASP A 455 9.94 -18.23 -3.89
CA ASP A 455 10.70 -18.95 -2.86
C ASP A 455 12.09 -18.30 -2.74
N ALA A 456 12.34 -17.62 -1.62
CA ALA A 456 13.57 -16.88 -1.38
C ALA A 456 14.80 -17.76 -1.06
N GLU A 457 14.61 -19.06 -0.82
CA GLU A 457 15.71 -20.01 -0.65
C GLU A 457 16.16 -20.58 -1.99
N THR A 458 15.22 -21.11 -2.78
CA THR A 458 15.54 -21.70 -4.10
C THR A 458 15.65 -20.67 -5.22
N GLN A 459 15.17 -19.44 -4.97
CA GLN A 459 15.07 -18.35 -5.94
C GLN A 459 14.26 -18.73 -7.20
N THR A 460 13.20 -19.49 -7.01
CA THR A 460 12.23 -19.89 -8.05
C THR A 460 10.84 -19.34 -7.73
N ALA A 461 9.94 -19.32 -8.72
CA ALA A 461 8.56 -18.91 -8.50
C ALA A 461 7.56 -19.85 -9.17
N VAL A 462 6.42 -20.06 -8.51
CA VAL A 462 5.20 -20.62 -9.13
C VAL A 462 4.22 -19.49 -9.38
N ARG A 463 3.34 -19.65 -10.38
CA ARG A 463 2.43 -18.59 -10.80
C ARG A 463 1.00 -19.08 -10.98
N TRP A 464 0.07 -18.20 -10.66
CA TRP A 464 -1.29 -18.26 -11.19
C TRP A 464 -1.40 -17.27 -12.35
N GLU A 465 -1.96 -17.76 -13.45
CA GLU A 465 -2.11 -16.99 -14.68
C GLU A 465 -3.38 -17.39 -15.43
N MET A 466 -4.05 -16.40 -16.00
CA MET A 466 -5.21 -16.58 -16.87
C MET A 466 -5.20 -15.44 -17.89
N HIS A 467 -5.33 -15.77 -19.18
CA HIS A 467 -5.24 -14.78 -20.25
C HIS A 467 -6.29 -13.69 -20.07
N ALA A 468 -5.90 -12.41 -20.16
CA ALA A 468 -6.75 -11.23 -20.00
C ALA A 468 -7.35 -11.06 -18.59
N HIS A 469 -6.78 -11.70 -17.57
CA HIS A 469 -7.23 -11.57 -16.18
C HIS A 469 -6.17 -10.89 -15.31
N SER A 470 -6.43 -9.65 -14.89
CA SER A 470 -5.50 -8.85 -14.09
C SER A 470 -5.84 -8.92 -12.60
N PRO A 471 -4.99 -9.55 -11.78
CA PRO A 471 -5.20 -9.65 -10.33
C PRO A 471 -4.70 -8.40 -9.58
N GLY A 472 -5.29 -8.12 -8.42
CA GLY A 472 -4.76 -7.21 -7.41
C GLY A 472 -3.89 -7.92 -6.38
N GLU A 473 -3.42 -7.18 -5.38
CA GLU A 473 -2.60 -7.69 -4.26
C GLU A 473 -3.22 -8.97 -3.64
N PRO A 474 -2.44 -10.07 -3.54
CA PRO A 474 -2.89 -11.31 -2.90
C PRO A 474 -2.74 -11.22 -1.37
N ILE A 475 -3.85 -11.23 -0.62
CA ILE A 475 -3.83 -11.21 0.85
C ILE A 475 -3.74 -12.64 1.38
N PHE A 476 -2.68 -12.94 2.15
CA PHE A 476 -2.50 -14.25 2.78
C PHE A 476 -3.41 -14.42 4.01
N VAL A 477 -4.14 -15.54 4.05
CA VAL A 477 -4.95 -15.97 5.19
C VAL A 477 -4.42 -17.32 5.66
N ALA A 478 -3.79 -17.33 6.84
CA ALA A 478 -3.18 -18.52 7.40
C ALA A 478 -4.22 -19.57 7.80
N ASP A 479 -3.94 -20.85 7.50
CA ASP A 479 -4.67 -21.94 8.13
C ASP A 479 -4.36 -21.91 9.65
N PRO A 480 -5.38 -21.81 10.52
CA PRO A 480 -5.20 -21.89 11.97
C PRO A 480 -4.53 -23.18 12.43
N LYS A 481 -4.69 -24.28 11.68
CA LYS A 481 -4.07 -25.59 11.92
C LYS A 481 -2.81 -25.82 11.08
N GLY A 482 -2.43 -24.86 10.23
CA GLY A 482 -1.25 -24.95 9.37
C GLY A 482 0.05 -24.91 10.17
N GLU A 483 1.01 -25.73 9.75
CA GLU A 483 2.33 -25.88 10.37
C GLU A 483 3.45 -25.26 9.53
N LYS A 484 3.27 -25.23 8.20
CA LYS A 484 4.23 -24.66 7.26
C LYS A 484 3.94 -23.18 7.01
N GLU A 485 4.97 -22.46 6.53
CA GLU A 485 4.87 -21.04 6.22
C GLU A 485 3.81 -20.73 5.16
N ASP A 486 3.60 -21.64 4.21
CA ASP A 486 2.64 -21.54 3.11
C ASP A 486 1.33 -22.30 3.35
N ASP A 487 1.07 -22.78 4.57
CA ASP A 487 -0.23 -23.38 4.91
C ASP A 487 -1.29 -22.29 5.11
N GLY A 488 -2.06 -22.05 4.05
CA GLY A 488 -3.10 -21.04 4.02
C GLY A 488 -3.65 -20.83 2.60
N VAL A 489 -4.40 -19.76 2.44
CA VAL A 489 -4.93 -19.33 1.13
C VAL A 489 -4.53 -17.90 0.81
N LEU A 490 -4.59 -17.55 -0.46
CA LEU A 490 -4.50 -16.17 -0.93
C LEU A 490 -5.87 -15.69 -1.41
N LEU A 491 -6.26 -14.49 -0.98
CA LEU A 491 -7.43 -13.78 -1.47
C LEU A 491 -7.00 -12.61 -2.37
N SER A 492 -7.41 -12.61 -3.64
CA SER A 492 -7.09 -11.54 -4.59
C SER A 492 -8.33 -11.17 -5.40
N VAL A 493 -8.53 -9.87 -5.67
CA VAL A 493 -9.61 -9.44 -6.57
C VAL A 493 -9.05 -9.37 -7.98
N VAL A 494 -9.72 -10.03 -8.93
CA VAL A 494 -9.26 -10.16 -10.31
C VAL A 494 -10.27 -9.52 -11.25
N LEU A 495 -9.80 -8.73 -12.21
CA LEU A 495 -10.58 -8.29 -13.36
C LEU A 495 -10.49 -9.33 -14.48
N ASP A 496 -11.63 -9.91 -14.89
CA ASP A 496 -11.79 -10.59 -16.17
C ASP A 496 -12.01 -9.52 -17.25
N GLY A 497 -10.93 -9.19 -17.97
CA GLY A 497 -10.91 -8.12 -18.97
C GLY A 497 -11.80 -8.39 -20.18
N ILE A 498 -12.03 -9.66 -20.51
CA ILE A 498 -12.87 -10.07 -21.64
C ILE A 498 -14.35 -9.88 -21.30
N LYS A 499 -14.76 -10.28 -20.08
CA LYS A 499 -16.15 -10.13 -19.63
C LYS A 499 -16.45 -8.73 -19.08
N GLY A 500 -15.43 -7.95 -18.70
CA GLY A 500 -15.61 -6.68 -18.04
C GLY A 500 -16.26 -6.81 -16.66
N LYS A 501 -15.89 -7.85 -15.91
CA LYS A 501 -16.38 -8.12 -14.55
C LYS A 501 -15.25 -8.57 -13.65
N SER A 502 -15.38 -8.35 -12.35
CA SER A 502 -14.39 -8.79 -11.37
C SER A 502 -14.88 -9.97 -10.53
N TYR A 503 -13.95 -10.65 -9.86
CA TYR A 503 -14.27 -11.69 -8.89
C TYR A 503 -13.24 -11.70 -7.76
N LEU A 504 -13.64 -12.13 -6.57
CA LEU A 504 -12.74 -12.49 -5.50
C LEU A 504 -12.23 -13.91 -5.73
N LEU A 505 -10.94 -14.08 -5.96
CA LEU A 505 -10.26 -15.35 -6.16
C LEU A 505 -9.69 -15.87 -4.84
N CYS A 506 -9.83 -17.18 -4.60
CA CYS A 506 -9.18 -17.90 -3.51
C CYS A 506 -8.24 -18.97 -4.08
N LEU A 507 -6.94 -18.84 -3.77
CA LEU A 507 -5.91 -19.78 -4.20
C LEU A 507 -5.32 -20.53 -3.00
N ASP A 508 -4.92 -21.78 -3.20
CA ASP A 508 -4.03 -22.48 -2.28
C ASP A 508 -2.65 -21.79 -2.30
N ALA A 509 -2.14 -21.38 -1.14
CA ALA A 509 -0.88 -20.66 -1.08
C ALA A 509 0.35 -21.55 -1.37
N ARG A 510 0.21 -22.87 -1.44
CA ARG A 510 1.31 -23.80 -1.70
C ARG A 510 1.69 -23.82 -3.17
N ASP A 511 0.71 -23.97 -4.05
CA ASP A 511 0.89 -24.19 -5.49
C ASP A 511 0.15 -23.18 -6.37
N LEU A 512 -0.61 -22.26 -5.79
CA LEU A 512 -1.46 -21.28 -6.47
C LEU A 512 -2.59 -21.90 -7.32
N SER A 513 -3.00 -23.13 -7.00
CA SER A 513 -4.20 -23.73 -7.56
C SER A 513 -5.45 -23.01 -7.06
N GLU A 514 -6.46 -22.90 -7.94
CA GLU A 514 -7.72 -22.25 -7.59
C GLU A 514 -8.61 -23.17 -6.76
N LEU A 515 -8.97 -22.69 -5.56
CA LEU A 515 -9.91 -23.37 -4.68
C LEU A 515 -11.35 -22.92 -4.94
N GLY A 516 -11.54 -21.64 -5.22
CA GLY A 516 -12.84 -21.09 -5.58
C GLY A 516 -12.80 -19.59 -5.85
N ARG A 517 -13.95 -19.04 -6.25
CA ARG A 517 -14.12 -17.61 -6.50
C ARG A 517 -15.54 -17.14 -6.21
N ALA A 518 -15.70 -15.85 -5.90
CA ALA A 518 -16.99 -15.18 -5.77
C ALA A 518 -17.14 -14.10 -6.86
N GLU A 519 -18.13 -14.24 -7.74
CA GLU A 519 -18.33 -13.38 -8.91
C GLU A 519 -19.03 -12.07 -8.54
N VAL A 520 -18.46 -10.93 -8.95
CA VAL A 520 -19.03 -9.59 -8.78
C VAL A 520 -19.72 -9.18 -10.08
N GLU A 521 -20.90 -8.57 -9.99
CA GLU A 521 -21.69 -8.19 -11.18
C GLU A 521 -21.13 -6.98 -11.96
N GLY A 522 -20.09 -6.34 -11.46
CA GLY A 522 -19.40 -5.24 -12.11
C GLY A 522 -17.88 -5.29 -11.94
N VAL A 523 -17.24 -4.18 -12.30
CA VAL A 523 -15.78 -4.04 -12.22
C VAL A 523 -15.37 -3.51 -10.85
N VAL A 524 -14.49 -4.22 -10.18
CA VAL A 524 -13.70 -3.70 -9.07
C VAL A 524 -12.44 -3.10 -9.67
N GLY A 525 -12.20 -1.81 -9.41
CA GLY A 525 -11.05 -1.10 -9.96
C GLY A 525 -9.72 -1.72 -9.53
N PHE A 526 -8.66 -1.45 -10.30
CA PHE A 526 -7.29 -1.73 -9.89
C PHE A 526 -6.97 -0.88 -8.67
N GLY A 527 -7.16 -1.48 -7.49
CA GLY A 527 -6.81 -0.88 -6.21
C GLY A 527 -5.37 -1.18 -5.81
N PHE A 528 -4.96 -0.61 -4.68
CA PHE A 528 -3.62 -0.74 -4.14
C PHE A 528 -3.55 -1.84 -3.10
N HIS A 529 -4.10 -1.58 -1.91
CA HIS A 529 -3.89 -2.42 -0.73
C HIS A 529 -5.18 -2.85 -0.05
N GLY A 530 -5.03 -3.82 0.85
CA GLY A 530 -6.13 -4.40 1.58
C GLY A 530 -5.71 -5.06 2.87
N THR A 531 -6.70 -5.46 3.64
CA THR A 531 -6.49 -6.19 4.89
C THR A 531 -7.61 -7.19 5.09
N HIS A 532 -7.27 -8.38 5.54
CA HIS A 532 -8.24 -9.40 5.95
C HIS A 532 -8.30 -9.47 7.46
N VAL A 533 -9.53 -9.48 7.98
CA VAL A 533 -9.83 -9.64 9.39
C VAL A 533 -10.50 -11.00 9.57
N PRO A 534 -9.89 -11.96 10.28
CA PRO A 534 -10.55 -13.23 10.54
C PRO A 534 -11.78 -13.04 11.45
N VAL A 535 -12.74 -13.95 11.38
CA VAL A 535 -13.86 -13.97 12.35
C VAL A 535 -13.29 -14.10 13.77
N PRO A 536 -13.76 -13.29 14.74
CA PRO A 536 -13.30 -13.41 16.12
C PRO A 536 -13.52 -14.83 16.65
N GLN A 537 -12.46 -15.49 17.11
CA GLN A 537 -12.61 -16.70 17.91
C GLN A 537 -13.19 -16.30 19.27
N VAL A 538 -14.22 -17.01 19.74
CA VAL A 538 -14.89 -16.73 21.03
C VAL A 538 -13.84 -16.51 22.13
N GLY A 539 -13.82 -15.31 22.73
CA GLY A 539 -12.95 -14.95 23.85
C GLY A 539 -11.59 -14.31 23.50
N LYS A 540 -11.28 -14.01 22.23
CA LYS A 540 -10.05 -13.30 21.84
C LYS A 540 -10.35 -11.98 21.10
N ALA A 541 -9.71 -10.90 21.52
CA ALA A 541 -9.73 -9.63 20.80
C ALA A 541 -8.98 -9.75 19.46
N VAL A 542 -9.45 -9.03 18.45
CA VAL A 542 -8.83 -8.98 17.12
C VAL A 542 -7.60 -8.06 17.17
N HIS A 543 -6.41 -8.65 17.15
CA HIS A 543 -5.12 -7.95 17.06
C HIS A 543 -4.42 -8.32 15.75
N TYR A 544 -3.68 -7.36 15.16
CA TYR A 544 -2.90 -7.50 13.92
C TYR A 544 -1.44 -7.74 14.18
#